data_AF-A0A2V9BNT7-F1
#
_entry.id   AF-A0A2V9BNT7-F1
#
_cell.length_a   1.000
_cell.length_b   1.000
_cell.length_c   1.000
_cell.angle_alpha   90.00
_cell.angle_beta   90.00
_cell.angle_gamma   90.00
#
_symmetry.space_group_name_H-M   'P 1'
#
loop_
_entity.id
_entity.type
_entity.pdbx_description
1 polymer ?
#
loop_
_entity_poly.entity_id
_entity_poly.type
_entity_poly.pdbx_seq_one_letter_code
_entity_poly.pdbx_strand_id
1 'polypeptide(L)'
;MQSAVLGRRCFLRVTSVAGGGILVACYARPIAQVLAQATGAQASTAAPAPVYAPMAFFRIAQDGMVTILAKNPEVGQGVKTHLPMILADELDVDWKDVRIEQADLDETKFGP
;
A
#
# COMPACT_ATOMS: atom_id res chain seq x y z
N MET A 1 -13.32 -49.41 29.21
CA MET A 1 -13.00 -48.21 28.39
C MET A 1 -14.22 -47.92 27.53
N GLN A 2 -15.00 -46.90 27.86
CA GLN A 2 -16.23 -46.57 27.13
C GLN A 2 -15.86 -45.87 25.82
N SER A 3 -16.06 -46.53 24.68
CA SER A 3 -15.84 -45.94 23.36
C SER A 3 -16.82 -44.78 23.17
N ALA A 4 -16.32 -43.54 23.15
CA ALA A 4 -17.15 -42.38 22.85
C ALA A 4 -17.57 -42.42 21.38
N VAL A 5 -18.78 -42.90 21.10
CA VAL A 5 -19.37 -42.82 19.76
C VAL A 5 -19.65 -41.33 19.50
N LEU A 6 -18.79 -40.67 18.71
CA LEU A 6 -19.00 -39.27 18.32
C LEU A 6 -20.27 -39.15 17.48
N GLY A 7 -21.36 -38.71 18.11
CA GLY A 7 -22.59 -38.40 17.40
C GLY A 7 -22.38 -37.25 16.41
N ARG A 8 -23.11 -37.28 15.28
CA ARG A 8 -23.03 -36.25 14.21
C ARG A 8 -23.15 -34.81 14.75
N ARG A 9 -24.04 -34.60 15.72
CA ARG A 9 -24.25 -33.29 16.36
C ARG A 9 -23.06 -32.86 17.24
N CYS A 10 -22.41 -33.81 17.92
CA CYS A 10 -21.22 -33.56 18.70
C CYS A 10 -20.05 -33.19 17.79
N PHE A 11 -19.86 -33.95 16.71
CA PHE A 11 -18.87 -33.66 15.68
C PHE A 11 -19.03 -32.25 15.10
N LEU A 12 -20.24 -31.89 14.66
CA LEU A 12 -20.52 -30.56 14.08
C LEU A 12 -20.28 -29.42 15.08
N ARG A 13 -20.63 -29.60 16.37
CA ARG A 13 -20.38 -28.58 17.40
C ARG A 13 -18.88 -28.40 17.67
N VAL A 14 -18.14 -29.50 17.79
CA VAL A 14 -16.70 -29.43 18.08
C VAL A 14 -15.94 -28.80 16.90
N THR A 15 -16.24 -29.21 15.67
CA THR A 15 -15.55 -28.68 14.48
C THR A 15 -15.93 -27.24 14.18
N SER A 16 -17.20 -26.83 14.38
CA SER A 16 -17.61 -25.43 14.20
C SER A 16 -16.98 -24.50 15.22
N VAL A 17 -16.92 -24.87 16.49
CA VAL A 17 -16.28 -24.05 17.53
C VAL A 17 -14.77 -23.97 17.31
N ALA A 18 -14.10 -25.09 17.03
CA ALA A 18 -12.67 -25.11 16.77
C ALA A 18 -12.29 -24.34 15.50
N GLY A 19 -13.01 -24.58 14.39
CA GLY A 19 -12.77 -23.90 13.12
C GLY A 19 -13.09 -22.40 13.19
N GLY A 20 -14.21 -22.04 13.82
CA GLY A 20 -14.58 -20.63 14.06
C GLY A 20 -13.56 -19.91 14.93
N GLY A 21 -13.07 -20.54 16.00
CA GLY A 21 -12.03 -19.98 16.86
C GLY A 21 -10.71 -19.72 16.14
N ILE A 22 -10.28 -20.63 15.26
CA ILE A 22 -9.06 -20.46 14.45
C ILE A 22 -9.23 -19.31 13.45
N LEU A 23 -10.37 -19.23 12.75
CA LEU A 23 -10.64 -18.11 11.84
C LEU A 23 -10.62 -16.78 12.59
N VAL A 24 -11.28 -16.69 13.75
CA VAL A 24 -11.22 -15.48 14.57
C VAL A 24 -9.78 -15.16 15.00
N ALA A 25 -8.99 -16.15 15.43
CA ALA A 25 -7.60 -15.92 15.84
C ALA A 25 -6.70 -15.44 14.68
N CYS A 26 -6.86 -16.02 13.48
CA CYS A 26 -6.12 -15.62 12.29
C CYS A 26 -6.50 -14.22 11.80
N TYR A 27 -7.79 -13.85 11.92
CA TYR A 27 -8.31 -12.58 11.40
C TYR A 27 -8.44 -11.47 12.45
N ALA A 28 -8.31 -11.75 13.75
CA ALA A 28 -8.44 -10.75 14.81
C ALA A 28 -7.38 -9.64 14.70
N ARG A 29 -6.13 -9.98 14.38
CA ARG A 29 -5.06 -8.99 14.19
C ARG A 29 -5.26 -8.09 12.97
N PRO A 30 -5.49 -8.60 11.75
CA PRO A 30 -5.72 -7.73 10.60
C PRO A 30 -7.00 -6.90 10.76
N ILE A 31 -8.07 -7.43 11.35
CA ILE A 31 -9.29 -6.66 11.63
C ILE A 31 -9.02 -5.54 12.66
N ALA A 32 -8.29 -5.83 13.73
CA ALA A 32 -7.93 -4.83 14.73
C ALA A 32 -7.04 -3.72 14.13
N GLN A 33 -6.12 -4.05 13.22
CA GLN A 33 -5.29 -3.07 12.52
C GLN A 33 -6.12 -2.21 11.56
N VAL A 34 -7.06 -2.78 10.80
CA VAL A 34 -7.98 -2.03 9.94
C VAL A 34 -8.90 -1.11 10.75
N LEU A 35 -9.43 -1.59 11.88
CA LEU A 35 -10.24 -0.77 12.79
C LEU A 35 -9.42 0.34 13.48
N ALA A 36 -8.17 0.06 13.85
CA ALA A 36 -7.27 1.05 14.44
C ALA A 36 -6.87 2.16 13.45
N GLN A 37 -6.72 1.81 12.16
CA GLN A 37 -6.54 2.78 11.07
C GLN A 37 -7.75 3.71 10.91
N ALA A 38 -8.97 3.20 11.13
CA ALA A 38 -10.19 4.02 11.10
C ALA A 38 -10.28 5.04 12.25
N THR A 39 -9.58 4.80 13.37
CA THR A 39 -9.55 5.72 14.53
C THR A 39 -8.34 6.66 14.57
N GLY A 40 -7.47 6.64 13.56
CA GLY A 40 -6.29 7.52 13.49
C GLY A 40 -5.22 7.27 14.58
N ALA A 41 -5.29 6.15 15.29
CA ALA A 41 -4.37 5.83 16.38
C ALA A 41 -3.11 5.14 15.83
N GLN A 42 -2.14 5.94 15.39
CA GLN A 42 -0.80 5.48 15.05
C GLN A 42 -0.05 5.02 16.31
N ALA A 43 0.01 3.71 16.54
CA ALA A 43 0.96 3.11 17.48
C ALA A 43 2.16 2.56 16.69
N SER A 44 3.16 3.40 16.43
CA SER A 44 4.45 2.99 15.88
C SER A 44 5.49 2.88 17.00
N THR A 45 5.94 1.65 17.29
CA THR A 45 7.16 1.38 18.08
C THR A 45 8.17 0.51 17.33
N ALA A 46 8.14 0.52 16.00
CA ALA A 46 9.20 -0.05 15.19
C ALA A 46 10.19 1.06 14.82
N ALA A 47 11.49 0.80 14.96
CA ALA A 47 12.56 1.68 14.49
C ALA A 47 12.28 2.10 13.04
N PRO A 48 12.57 3.35 12.64
CA PRO A 48 12.28 3.80 11.28
C PRO A 48 13.15 2.98 10.34
N ALA A 49 12.52 2.04 9.63
CA ALA A 49 13.06 1.54 8.37
C ALA A 49 13.38 2.78 7.50
N PRO A 50 14.45 2.76 6.68
CA PRO A 50 14.64 3.83 5.71
C PRO A 50 13.31 4.00 4.98
N VAL A 51 12.76 5.20 5.04
CA VAL A 51 11.46 5.52 4.45
C VAL A 51 11.66 5.43 2.95
N TYR A 52 11.54 4.22 2.40
CA TYR A 52 11.38 4.01 0.98
C TYR A 52 10.00 4.56 0.66
N ALA A 53 9.97 5.83 0.27
CA ALA A 53 8.79 6.53 -0.22
C ALA A 53 8.83 6.48 -1.75
N PRO A 54 8.34 5.41 -2.41
CA PRO A 54 8.30 5.33 -3.88
C PRO A 54 7.51 6.49 -4.50
N MET A 55 6.61 7.10 -3.73
CA MET A 55 5.88 8.33 -4.10
C MET A 55 6.74 9.62 -4.05
N ALA A 56 8.05 9.52 -3.79
CA ALA A 56 8.93 10.68 -3.82
C ALA A 56 9.04 11.26 -5.24
N PHE A 57 9.04 10.41 -6.27
CA PHE A 57 9.28 10.80 -7.66
C PHE A 57 8.02 10.99 -8.50
N PHE A 58 6.88 10.46 -8.07
CA PHE A 58 5.61 10.71 -8.73
C PHE A 58 4.44 10.63 -7.75
N ARG A 59 3.39 11.39 -8.02
CA ARG A 59 2.13 11.40 -7.26
C ARG A 59 0.95 11.23 -8.20
N ILE A 60 -0.10 10.55 -7.73
CA ILE A 60 -1.38 10.44 -8.42
C ILE A 60 -2.41 11.16 -7.55
N ALA A 61 -3.03 12.21 -8.08
CA ALA A 61 -4.06 12.97 -7.38
C ALA A 61 -5.42 12.25 -7.47
N GLN A 62 -6.37 12.64 -6.61
CA GLN A 62 -7.71 12.01 -6.56
C GLN A 62 -8.53 12.23 -7.83
N ASP A 63 -8.19 13.26 -8.62
CA ASP A 63 -8.77 13.55 -9.93
C ASP A 63 -8.15 12.72 -11.06
N GLY A 64 -7.19 11.84 -10.76
CA GLY A 64 -6.50 10.99 -11.73
C GLY A 64 -5.23 11.61 -12.32
N MET A 65 -4.90 12.86 -11.98
CA MET A 65 -3.71 13.51 -12.53
C MET A 65 -2.42 12.91 -11.96
N VAL A 66 -1.53 12.48 -12.86
CA VAL A 66 -0.22 11.95 -12.54
C VAL A 66 0.82 13.07 -12.65
N THR A 67 1.59 13.29 -11.59
CA THR A 67 2.66 14.31 -11.58
C THR A 67 3.99 13.68 -11.25
N ILE A 68 4.96 13.83 -12.14
CA ILE A 68 6.35 13.44 -11.97
C ILE A 68 7.13 14.59 -11.34
N LEU A 69 7.97 14.29 -10.34
CA LEU A 69 8.87 15.23 -9.68
C LEU A 69 10.30 15.03 -10.21
N ALA A 70 10.77 15.99 -11.00
CA ALA A 70 12.11 15.98 -11.57
C ALA A 70 13.13 16.56 -10.58
N LYS A 71 13.95 15.69 -9.96
CA LYS A 71 15.08 16.13 -9.11
C LYS A 71 16.11 16.95 -9.90
N ASN A 72 16.47 16.45 -11.08
CA ASN A 72 17.53 17.05 -11.89
C ASN A 72 16.93 18.05 -12.87
N PRO A 73 17.53 19.24 -13.03
CA PRO A 73 17.11 20.19 -14.04
C PRO A 73 17.35 19.64 -15.46
N GLU A 74 16.49 20.07 -16.37
CA GLU A 74 16.52 19.70 -17.78
C GLU A 74 17.01 20.92 -18.59
N VAL A 75 17.94 20.68 -19.53
CA VAL A 75 18.65 21.74 -20.29
C VAL A 75 18.59 21.47 -21.80
N GLY A 76 17.52 20.84 -22.28
CA GLY A 76 17.28 20.53 -23.69
C GLY A 76 17.49 19.07 -24.09
N GLN A 77 17.76 18.16 -23.15
CA GLN A 77 17.79 16.72 -23.42
C GLN A 77 16.41 16.12 -23.72
N GLY A 78 15.31 16.85 -23.46
CA GLY A 78 13.94 16.46 -23.76
C GLY A 78 13.24 15.60 -22.70
N VAL A 79 13.84 15.40 -21.51
CA VAL A 79 13.28 14.53 -20.45
C VAL A 79 11.85 14.93 -20.07
N LYS A 80 11.53 16.23 -20.09
CA LYS A 80 10.16 16.72 -19.82
C LYS A 80 9.12 16.29 -20.88
N THR A 81 9.57 15.82 -22.04
CA THR A 81 8.72 15.32 -23.12
C THR A 81 8.61 13.80 -23.08
N HIS A 82 9.72 13.05 -23.07
CA HIS A 82 9.60 11.59 -23.21
C HIS A 82 9.17 10.89 -21.92
N LEU A 83 9.55 11.43 -20.75
CA LEU A 83 9.31 10.75 -19.47
C LEU A 83 7.81 10.65 -19.14
N PRO A 84 6.98 11.69 -19.35
CA PRO A 84 5.54 11.54 -19.23
C PRO A 84 4.93 10.55 -20.24
N MET A 85 5.61 10.23 -21.37
CA MET A 85 5.04 9.40 -22.45
C MET A 85 5.16 7.96 -22.02
N ILE A 86 6.36 7.61 -21.56
CA ILE A 86 6.66 6.32 -20.98
C ILE A 86 5.76 6.08 -19.77
N LEU A 87 5.59 7.08 -18.90
CA LEU A 87 4.75 6.89 -17.72
C LEU A 87 3.26 6.75 -18.06
N ALA A 88 2.77 7.48 -19.07
CA ALA A 88 1.40 7.33 -19.55
C ALA A 88 1.15 5.91 -20.09
N ASP A 89 2.11 5.36 -20.84
CA ASP A 89 2.07 4.01 -21.39
C ASP A 89 2.09 2.93 -20.29
N GLU A 90 2.99 3.06 -19.30
CA GLU A 90 3.10 2.08 -18.20
C GLU A 90 1.90 2.10 -17.24
N LEU A 91 1.20 3.23 -17.12
CA LEU A 91 0.05 3.39 -16.24
C LEU A 91 -1.31 3.28 -16.96
N ASP A 92 -1.33 3.09 -18.28
CA ASP A 92 -2.55 3.09 -19.09
C ASP A 92 -3.43 4.34 -18.87
N VAL A 93 -2.81 5.54 -18.83
CA VAL A 93 -3.51 6.83 -18.65
C VAL A 93 -3.38 7.72 -19.89
N ASP A 94 -4.32 8.66 -20.10
CA ASP A 94 -4.19 9.65 -21.17
C ASP A 94 -2.94 10.51 -20.91
N TRP A 95 -2.13 10.70 -21.94
CA TRP A 95 -0.96 11.58 -21.93
C TRP A 95 -1.27 12.98 -21.37
N LYS A 96 -2.49 13.50 -21.60
CA LYS A 96 -2.92 14.81 -21.09
C LYS A 96 -2.97 14.87 -19.56
N ASP A 97 -3.10 13.73 -18.90
CA ASP A 97 -3.23 13.62 -17.45
C ASP A 97 -1.88 13.39 -16.76
N VAL A 98 -0.78 13.36 -17.52
CA VAL A 98 0.59 13.23 -16.99
C VAL A 98 1.36 14.53 -17.17
N ARG A 99 1.87 15.08 -16.06
CA ARG A 99 2.70 16.29 -16.07
C ARG A 99 4.00 16.10 -15.31
N ILE A 100 4.98 16.96 -15.59
CA ILE A 100 6.26 17.01 -14.88
C ILE A 100 6.43 18.36 -14.19
N GLU A 101 6.83 18.30 -12.93
CA GLU A 101 7.16 19.45 -12.09
C GLU A 101 8.62 19.35 -11.65
N GLN A 102 9.32 20.48 -11.62
CA GLN A 102 10.66 20.53 -11.05
C GLN A 102 10.55 20.35 -9.53
N ALA A 103 11.32 19.42 -8.98
CA ALA A 103 11.38 19.22 -7.55
C ALA A 103 12.30 20.26 -6.88
N ASP A 104 11.99 20.57 -5.63
CA ASP A 104 12.89 21.33 -4.75
C ASP A 104 14.12 20.49 -4.35
N LEU A 105 15.18 21.16 -3.93
CA LEU A 105 16.38 20.50 -3.43
C LEU A 105 16.12 19.93 -2.03
N ASP A 106 15.76 18.64 -1.97
CA ASP A 106 15.55 17.90 -0.73
C ASP A 106 16.25 16.52 -0.78
N GLU A 107 17.45 16.47 -0.21
CA GLU A 107 18.28 15.26 -0.16
C GLU A 107 17.65 14.14 0.69
N THR A 108 16.78 14.49 1.64
CA THR A 108 16.09 13.49 2.48
C THR A 108 15.05 12.72 1.68
N LYS A 109 14.43 13.37 0.70
CA LYS A 109 13.37 12.81 -0.14
C LYS A 109 13.90 12.20 -1.44
N PHE A 110 14.89 12.82 -2.05
CA PHE A 110 15.37 12.45 -3.39
C PHE A 110 16.75 11.76 -3.38
N GLY A 111 17.36 11.62 -2.20
CA GLY A 111 18.73 11.14 -2.06
C GLY A 111 19.77 12.19 -2.46
N PRO A 112 21.08 11.86 -2.32
CA PRO A 112 22.17 12.73 -2.75
C PRO A 112 22.11 13.03 -4.25
#